data_AF-A0A6A6BZM1-F1
#
_entry.id   AF-A0A6A6BZM1-F1
#
_cell.length_a   1.000
_cell.length_b   1.000
_cell.length_c   1.000
_cell.angle_alpha   90.00
_cell.angle_beta   90.00
_cell.angle_gamma   90.00
#
_symmetry.space_group_name_H-M   'P 1'
#
loop_
_entity.id
_entity.type
_entity.pdbx_description
1 polymer ?
#
loop_
_entity_poly.entity_id
_entity_poly.type
_entity_poly.pdbx_seq_one_letter_code
_entity_poly.pdbx_strand_id
1 'polypeptide(L)'
;MRDRRNTNLSVSSTDSSTSTTSRSSRNSLNEKRHSSPPPPSPTLPAPVTKENRPRSLSPKVMAMRTVAVICVVLLLWRCMLGWLMVPSILSGSIGEGVDESTELVAGNDLPSEPTAFMVDVGGSSKWTVSIPHNHSFPLEPKTYRDICSHGMGLQATLTPKNRYHHTKHWLRKGAGDYYTKDDTFLDIDDAENAGILPKRKREKLSNVCPTSLTFVLESDEASFGKTLLHLWMSYGLAKHEGRAFFIDDSRWAWGKYASYFAKPPKPKCSPPPAHHIVPCPHSAKHIIVSAATAPWTFGPLFHREFFQSRKHPRIYDLLRTGYENLFTLIGEDSLYAAARIAKLKEDAAMNDNMILGMQIRRGDLHPLEFQYSRDYLPLSRYGEGALTLLNTHHHATTKDITKSSIILASDDPVIINSPELQQSASGLTIQRAQERIQLATKTTLDQQNPVEDLREPGSAYVKHIDENSGWEGGFYSALFLSLGGARRTHEGEISPQALRLRELVGRAYLLDLAVLGESDGVVCAVSSATCRVLGVMLGQDALKERRWMNVDDGRAWSWDGRK
;
A
#
# COMPACT_ATOMS: atom_id res chain seq x y z
N MET A 1 -13.83 11.68 -13.74
CA MET A 1 -13.56 12.84 -12.87
C MET A 1 -12.31 13.52 -13.39
N ARG A 2 -12.38 14.81 -13.73
CA ARG A 2 -11.22 15.59 -14.17
C ARG A 2 -10.33 15.91 -12.98
N ASP A 3 -9.02 15.87 -13.19
CA ASP A 3 -7.98 16.25 -12.21
C ASP A 3 -8.34 17.57 -11.54
N ARG A 4 -8.61 17.53 -10.23
CA ARG A 4 -8.75 18.73 -9.40
C ARG A 4 -7.36 19.35 -9.27
N ARG A 5 -7.06 20.33 -10.11
CA ARG A 5 -5.83 21.13 -10.03
C ARG A 5 -6.09 22.31 -9.11
N ASN A 6 -5.19 22.49 -8.14
CA ASN A 6 -5.10 23.58 -7.15
C ASN A 6 -6.07 23.46 -5.98
N THR A 7 -5.53 23.11 -4.81
CA THR A 7 -6.26 23.16 -3.54
C THR A 7 -5.36 23.80 -2.48
N ASN A 8 -5.74 24.98 -1.99
CA ASN A 8 -5.16 25.59 -0.80
C ASN A 8 -5.72 24.87 0.44
N LEU A 9 -5.22 23.66 0.70
CA LEU A 9 -5.58 22.85 1.85
C LEU A 9 -4.73 23.23 3.06
N SER A 10 -5.36 23.57 4.18
CA SER A 10 -4.70 23.75 5.47
C SER A 10 -4.96 22.54 6.39
N VAL A 11 -4.01 22.25 7.28
CA VAL A 11 -4.15 21.28 8.37
C VAL A 11 -4.09 22.06 9.67
N SER A 12 -5.09 21.92 10.55
CA SER A 12 -5.11 22.57 11.86
C SER A 12 -4.47 21.66 12.92
N SER A 13 -3.67 22.26 13.81
CA SER A 13 -3.07 21.64 15.00
C SER A 13 -3.40 22.51 16.21
N THR A 14 -3.81 21.90 17.32
CA THR A 14 -4.13 22.61 18.57
C THR A 14 -2.95 22.56 19.54
N ASP A 15 -2.28 23.70 19.72
CA ASP A 15 -1.40 23.96 20.88
C ASP A 15 -2.03 25.08 21.74
N SER A 16 -1.95 24.92 23.06
CA SER A 16 -2.81 25.61 24.04
C SER A 16 -2.23 26.93 24.57
N SER A 17 -3.03 27.99 24.65
CA SER A 17 -3.32 28.73 25.91
C SER A 17 -4.21 29.97 25.68
N THR A 18 -5.35 30.01 26.37
CA THR A 18 -6.13 31.17 26.88
C THR A 18 -6.46 32.36 25.96
N SER A 19 -7.76 32.57 25.69
CA SER A 19 -8.51 33.72 26.23
C SER A 19 -10.01 33.67 25.91
N THR A 20 -10.78 34.17 26.86
CA THR A 20 -12.24 34.23 26.96
C THR A 20 -12.80 35.45 26.25
N THR A 21 -14.02 35.34 25.70
CA THR A 21 -15.14 36.34 25.60
C THR A 21 -15.93 36.04 24.31
N SER A 22 -17.23 36.28 24.16
CA SER A 22 -18.36 36.54 25.04
C SER A 22 -19.62 36.37 24.17
N ARG A 23 -20.70 35.85 24.76
CA ARG A 23 -22.04 35.78 24.16
C ARG A 23 -22.50 37.14 23.61
N SER A 24 -23.17 37.13 22.45
CA SER A 24 -24.38 37.92 22.25
C SER A 24 -25.27 37.29 21.19
N SER A 25 -26.42 36.81 21.65
CA SER A 25 -27.66 36.57 20.93
C SER A 25 -28.14 37.80 20.15
N ARG A 26 -28.73 37.59 18.96
CA ARG A 26 -29.95 38.28 18.53
C ARG A 26 -30.65 37.55 17.38
N ASN A 27 -31.93 37.32 17.62
CA ASN A 27 -32.95 36.79 16.73
C ASN A 27 -33.09 37.61 15.44
N SER A 28 -33.41 36.95 14.33
CA SER A 28 -34.55 37.40 13.51
C SER A 28 -35.17 36.21 12.78
N LEU A 29 -36.43 35.97 13.15
CA LEU A 29 -37.40 35.21 12.39
C LEU A 29 -37.69 35.98 11.09
N ASN A 30 -37.79 35.27 9.96
CA ASN A 30 -38.80 35.63 8.99
C ASN A 30 -39.35 34.40 8.27
N GLU A 31 -40.63 34.21 8.53
CA GLU A 31 -41.55 33.21 8.07
C GLU A 31 -42.01 33.56 6.65
N LYS A 32 -41.90 32.63 5.70
CA LYS A 32 -42.75 32.64 4.50
C LYS A 32 -43.36 31.26 4.32
N ARG A 33 -44.60 31.16 4.85
CA ARG A 33 -45.64 30.21 4.46
C ARG A 33 -45.78 30.20 2.93
N HIS A 34 -45.58 29.04 2.33
CA HIS A 34 -46.40 28.59 1.20
C HIS A 34 -46.83 27.15 1.45
N SER A 35 -48.14 27.00 1.57
CA SER A 35 -48.91 25.79 1.73
C SER A 35 -49.07 25.07 0.38
N SER A 36 -48.69 23.80 0.30
CA SER A 36 -49.49 22.68 -0.23
C SER A 36 -48.69 21.35 -0.18
N PRO A 37 -49.32 20.21 0.18
CA PRO A 37 -48.65 18.92 0.32
C PRO A 37 -48.35 18.24 -1.02
N PRO A 38 -47.29 17.42 -1.13
CA PRO A 38 -47.03 16.64 -2.34
C PRO A 38 -48.05 15.49 -2.49
N PRO A 39 -48.48 15.16 -3.73
CA PRO A 39 -49.38 14.05 -3.97
C PRO A 39 -48.71 12.68 -3.71
N PRO A 40 -49.47 11.65 -3.27
CA PRO A 40 -48.94 10.32 -3.05
C PRO A 40 -48.53 9.67 -4.37
N SER A 41 -47.28 9.21 -4.43
CA SER A 41 -46.78 8.43 -5.56
C SER A 41 -47.37 7.00 -5.53
N PRO A 42 -47.77 6.43 -6.68
CA PRO A 42 -48.41 5.12 -6.72
C PRO A 42 -47.43 4.00 -6.34
N THR A 43 -47.89 3.13 -5.45
CA THR A 43 -47.25 1.86 -5.07
C THR A 43 -47.06 0.96 -6.29
N LEU A 44 -45.81 0.68 -6.63
CA LEU A 44 -45.45 -0.44 -7.52
C LEU A 44 -45.79 -1.76 -6.81
N PRO A 45 -46.50 -2.70 -7.45
CA PRO A 45 -46.71 -4.02 -6.89
C PRO A 45 -45.39 -4.81 -6.83
N ALA A 46 -45.25 -5.62 -5.78
CA ALA A 46 -44.09 -6.48 -5.56
C ALA A 46 -43.86 -7.43 -6.76
N PRO A 47 -42.60 -7.72 -7.15
CA PRO A 47 -42.33 -8.70 -8.18
C PRO A 47 -42.75 -10.09 -7.69
N VAL A 48 -43.65 -10.71 -8.45
CA VAL A 48 -44.08 -12.09 -8.31
C VAL A 48 -42.85 -13.00 -8.37
N THR A 49 -42.52 -13.67 -7.26
CA THR A 49 -41.58 -14.80 -7.27
C THR A 49 -42.24 -15.95 -8.01
N LYS A 50 -41.87 -16.14 -9.28
CA LYS A 50 -42.23 -17.36 -10.03
C LYS A 50 -41.32 -18.49 -9.56
N GLU A 51 -41.83 -19.29 -8.63
CA GLU A 51 -41.35 -20.65 -8.43
C GLU A 51 -41.58 -21.51 -9.69
N ASN A 52 -40.55 -22.32 -9.97
CA ASN A 52 -40.60 -23.64 -10.58
C ASN A 52 -41.39 -23.82 -11.88
N ARG A 53 -40.70 -23.67 -13.02
CA ARG A 53 -41.02 -24.42 -14.24
C ARG A 53 -39.73 -24.86 -14.97
N PRO A 54 -39.61 -26.13 -15.39
CA PRO A 54 -38.40 -26.62 -16.08
C PRO A 54 -38.24 -25.87 -17.41
N ARG A 55 -37.06 -25.26 -17.62
CA ARG A 55 -36.71 -24.56 -18.85
C ARG A 55 -36.52 -25.57 -19.99
N SER A 56 -37.39 -25.51 -20.99
CA SER A 56 -37.17 -26.06 -22.32
C SER A 56 -35.89 -25.46 -22.92
N LEU A 57 -35.01 -26.33 -23.45
CA LEU A 57 -33.75 -25.94 -24.07
C LEU A 57 -34.03 -25.17 -25.36
N SER A 58 -33.63 -23.89 -25.38
CA SER A 58 -33.86 -23.01 -26.52
C SER A 58 -32.93 -23.35 -27.71
N PRO A 59 -33.39 -23.13 -28.96
CA PRO A 59 -32.62 -23.42 -30.18
C PRO A 59 -31.28 -22.67 -30.27
N LYS A 60 -31.09 -21.62 -29.46
CA LYS A 60 -29.82 -20.87 -29.37
C LYS A 60 -28.70 -21.67 -28.69
N VAL A 61 -29.02 -22.60 -27.78
CA VAL A 61 -28.01 -23.46 -27.13
C VAL A 61 -27.54 -24.56 -28.07
N MET A 62 -28.44 -25.08 -28.92
CA MET A 62 -28.08 -26.06 -29.97
C MET A 62 -27.18 -25.42 -31.03
N ALA A 63 -27.48 -24.18 -31.46
CA ALA A 63 -26.63 -23.44 -32.39
C ALA A 63 -25.23 -23.12 -31.83
N MET A 64 -25.12 -22.82 -30.53
CA MET A 64 -23.80 -22.59 -29.92
C MET A 64 -22.97 -23.87 -29.83
N ARG A 65 -23.62 -25.02 -29.57
CA ARG A 65 -22.95 -26.32 -29.55
C ARG A 65 -22.48 -26.77 -30.93
N THR A 66 -23.25 -26.51 -31.99
CA THR A 66 -22.83 -26.83 -33.36
C THR A 66 -21.65 -25.96 -33.81
N VAL A 67 -21.64 -24.67 -33.48
CA VAL A 67 -20.49 -23.78 -33.75
C VAL A 67 -19.25 -24.23 -33.00
N ALA A 68 -19.37 -24.60 -31.71
CA ALA A 68 -18.24 -25.11 -30.93
C ALA A 68 -17.64 -26.40 -31.52
N VAL A 69 -18.50 -27.32 -31.98
CA VAL A 69 -18.05 -28.56 -32.64
C VAL A 69 -17.34 -28.26 -33.96
N ILE A 70 -17.86 -27.32 -34.77
CA ILE A 70 -17.20 -26.89 -36.02
C ILE A 70 -15.83 -26.28 -35.73
N CYS A 71 -15.69 -25.44 -34.70
CA CYS A 71 -14.40 -24.88 -34.31
C CYS A 71 -13.39 -25.95 -33.87
N VAL A 72 -13.84 -26.96 -33.13
CA VAL A 72 -12.97 -28.07 -32.71
C VAL A 72 -12.54 -28.92 -33.91
N VAL A 73 -13.46 -29.22 -34.83
CA VAL A 73 -13.15 -29.97 -36.07
C VAL A 73 -12.18 -29.18 -36.96
N LEU A 74 -12.35 -27.86 -37.08
CA LEU A 74 -11.42 -27.01 -37.84
C LEU A 74 -10.03 -26.94 -37.19
N LEU A 75 -9.95 -26.90 -35.85
CA LEU A 75 -8.67 -26.95 -35.13
C LEU A 75 -7.97 -28.30 -35.30
N LEU A 76 -8.71 -29.39 -35.24
CA LEU A 76 -8.18 -30.73 -35.48
C LEU A 76 -7.75 -30.92 -36.94
N TRP A 77 -8.51 -30.40 -37.90
CA TRP A 77 -8.15 -30.36 -39.32
C TRP A 77 -6.87 -29.55 -39.55
N ARG A 78 -6.74 -28.39 -38.89
CA ARG A 78 -5.54 -27.54 -38.98
C ARG A 78 -4.31 -28.21 -38.36
N CYS A 79 -4.49 -28.98 -37.28
CA CYS A 79 -3.41 -29.76 -36.67
C CYS A 79 -3.02 -30.97 -37.53
N MET A 80 -3.99 -31.65 -38.16
CA MET A 80 -3.73 -32.79 -39.03
C MET A 80 -3.08 -32.40 -40.37
N LEU A 81 -3.49 -31.28 -40.99
CA LEU A 81 -2.85 -30.78 -42.22
C LEU A 81 -1.58 -29.96 -41.97
N GLY A 82 -1.42 -29.39 -40.77
CA GLY A 82 -0.24 -28.59 -40.39
C GLY A 82 1.03 -29.41 -40.13
N TRP A 83 0.97 -30.74 -40.18
CA TRP A 83 2.13 -31.62 -39.99
C TRP A 83 2.87 -31.99 -41.28
N LEU A 84 2.40 -31.55 -42.46
CA LEU A 84 3.09 -31.87 -43.73
C LEU A 84 3.63 -30.69 -44.54
N MET A 85 3.41 -29.43 -44.14
CA MET A 85 4.04 -28.28 -44.80
C MET A 85 4.21 -27.12 -43.83
N VAL A 86 5.44 -26.89 -43.35
CA VAL A 86 5.84 -25.60 -42.78
C VAL A 86 6.89 -24.99 -43.71
N PRO A 87 6.52 -24.04 -44.59
CA PRO A 87 7.47 -23.10 -45.15
C PRO A 87 7.77 -22.04 -44.09
N SER A 88 9.04 -21.89 -43.78
CA SER A 88 9.60 -20.78 -43.02
C SER A 88 9.26 -19.46 -43.71
N ILE A 89 8.35 -18.65 -43.15
CA ILE A 89 8.15 -17.25 -43.59
C ILE A 89 8.08 -16.32 -42.37
N LEU A 90 9.21 -15.66 -42.16
CA LEU A 90 9.41 -14.24 -41.86
C LEU A 90 8.14 -13.41 -41.59
N SER A 91 8.06 -12.77 -40.43
CA SER A 91 7.15 -11.63 -40.19
C SER A 91 7.96 -10.43 -39.71
N GLY A 92 8.09 -9.43 -40.59
CA GLY A 92 8.41 -8.04 -40.24
C GLY A 92 7.19 -7.41 -39.54
N SER A 93 7.38 -6.73 -38.42
CA SER A 93 7.72 -5.29 -38.28
C SER A 93 6.51 -4.53 -37.72
N ILE A 94 6.61 -4.15 -36.45
CA ILE A 94 6.19 -2.82 -35.97
C ILE A 94 7.41 -2.29 -35.24
N GLY A 95 8.10 -1.35 -35.87
CA GLY A 95 9.23 -0.63 -35.31
C GLY A 95 8.75 0.51 -34.42
N GLU A 96 9.13 0.44 -33.16
CA GLU A 96 9.41 1.58 -32.30
C GLU A 96 10.65 1.18 -31.49
N GLY A 97 11.67 2.03 -31.52
CA GLY A 97 13.07 1.70 -31.24
C GLY A 97 13.29 0.93 -29.95
N VAL A 98 13.66 -0.34 -30.10
CA VAL A 98 14.30 -1.14 -29.06
C VAL A 98 15.76 -1.19 -29.44
N ASP A 99 16.56 -0.49 -28.65
CA ASP A 99 17.99 -0.47 -28.78
C ASP A 99 18.55 -1.89 -28.65
N GLU A 100 19.53 -2.15 -29.50
CA GLU A 100 20.15 -3.42 -29.80
C GLU A 100 20.74 -4.02 -28.51
N SER A 101 20.45 -5.30 -28.26
CA SER A 101 21.07 -6.06 -27.18
C SER A 101 22.59 -6.02 -27.35
N THR A 102 23.25 -5.12 -26.62
CA THR A 102 24.67 -4.85 -26.71
C THR A 102 25.41 -5.99 -26.02
N GLU A 103 25.78 -6.99 -26.82
CA GLU A 103 26.78 -8.00 -26.46
C GLU A 103 28.14 -7.28 -26.41
N LEU A 104 28.50 -6.77 -25.23
CA LEU A 104 29.78 -6.10 -25.02
C LEU A 104 30.90 -7.14 -24.92
N VAL A 105 31.50 -7.42 -26.07
CA VAL A 105 32.81 -8.09 -26.18
C VAL A 105 33.84 -7.24 -25.43
N ALA A 106 34.64 -7.89 -24.58
CA ALA A 106 35.69 -7.28 -23.76
C ALA A 106 36.56 -6.29 -24.55
N GLY A 107 36.28 -4.99 -24.41
CA GLY A 107 37.01 -3.93 -25.13
C GLY A 107 36.32 -2.56 -25.26
N ASN A 108 35.00 -2.44 -25.04
CA ASN A 108 34.27 -1.16 -25.15
C ASN A 108 33.77 -0.61 -23.81
N ASP A 109 33.56 0.71 -23.78
CA ASP A 109 33.18 1.53 -22.63
C ASP A 109 32.01 0.95 -21.81
N LEU A 110 32.18 0.96 -20.49
CA LEU A 110 31.13 0.57 -19.55
C LEU A 110 29.83 1.37 -19.79
N PRO A 111 28.65 0.76 -19.58
CA PRO A 111 27.38 1.46 -19.75
C PRO A 111 27.35 2.76 -18.93
N SER A 112 26.96 3.86 -19.57
CA SER A 112 26.82 5.17 -18.93
C SER A 112 25.59 5.25 -18.03
N GLU A 113 24.61 4.37 -18.23
CA GLU A 113 23.40 4.28 -17.41
C GLU A 113 23.41 3.01 -16.55
N PRO A 114 22.73 3.01 -15.39
CA PRO A 114 22.69 1.84 -14.52
C PRO A 114 21.92 0.69 -15.19
N THR A 115 22.60 -0.42 -15.46
CA THR A 115 21.99 -1.55 -16.19
C THR A 115 22.60 -2.90 -15.79
N ALA A 116 21.82 -3.97 -15.99
CA ALA A 116 22.31 -5.34 -15.93
C ALA A 116 22.86 -5.76 -17.30
N PHE A 117 24.04 -6.37 -17.32
CA PHE A 117 24.71 -6.76 -18.57
C PHE A 117 25.51 -8.06 -18.41
N MET A 118 25.85 -8.69 -19.54
CA MET A 118 26.59 -9.94 -19.61
C MET A 118 28.10 -9.69 -19.64
N VAL A 119 28.87 -10.55 -18.99
CA VAL A 119 30.34 -10.49 -18.87
C VAL A 119 30.93 -11.88 -18.99
N ASP A 120 32.05 -12.01 -19.68
CA ASP A 120 32.79 -13.28 -19.76
C ASP A 120 33.93 -13.31 -18.76
N VAL A 121 33.89 -14.26 -17.83
CA VAL A 121 34.94 -14.45 -16.82
C VAL A 121 35.49 -15.87 -16.93
N GLY A 122 36.76 -15.99 -17.33
CA GLY A 122 37.45 -17.28 -17.39
C GLY A 122 36.77 -18.29 -18.33
N GLY A 123 36.17 -17.83 -19.43
CA GLY A 123 35.46 -18.66 -20.41
C GLY A 123 34.04 -19.07 -20.01
N SER A 124 33.51 -18.54 -18.89
CA SER A 124 32.10 -18.69 -18.51
C SER A 124 31.39 -17.35 -18.61
N SER A 125 30.30 -17.31 -19.37
CA SER A 125 29.42 -16.15 -19.46
C SER A 125 28.60 -16.02 -18.17
N LYS A 126 28.70 -14.86 -17.55
CA LYS A 126 28.00 -14.44 -16.34
C LYS A 126 27.28 -13.12 -16.59
N TRP A 127 26.50 -12.65 -15.64
CA TRP A 127 25.91 -11.33 -15.68
C TRP A 127 26.19 -10.54 -14.39
N THR A 128 26.28 -9.23 -14.50
CA THR A 128 26.50 -8.32 -13.38
C THR A 128 25.71 -7.02 -13.60
N VAL A 129 25.76 -6.11 -12.62
CA VAL A 129 25.09 -4.81 -12.70
C VAL A 129 26.16 -3.72 -12.72
N SER A 130 26.10 -2.81 -13.69
CA SER A 130 26.92 -1.59 -13.69
C SER A 130 26.08 -0.46 -13.09
N ILE A 131 26.58 0.18 -12.03
CA ILE A 131 26.06 1.46 -11.53
C ILE A 131 27.22 2.46 -11.54
N PRO A 132 27.21 3.45 -12.45
CA PRO A 132 28.28 4.42 -12.52
C PRO A 132 28.43 5.23 -11.22
N HIS A 133 29.68 5.55 -10.84
CA HIS A 133 29.97 6.21 -9.56
C HIS A 133 29.42 7.64 -9.43
N ASN A 134 29.12 8.29 -10.55
CA ASN A 134 28.58 9.64 -10.61
C ASN A 134 27.04 9.68 -10.53
N HIS A 135 26.35 8.54 -10.52
CA HIS A 135 24.91 8.52 -10.35
C HIS A 135 24.50 8.84 -8.91
N SER A 136 23.36 9.52 -8.78
CA SER A 136 22.74 9.77 -7.49
C SER A 136 22.22 8.46 -6.88
N PHE A 137 22.22 8.40 -5.55
CA PHE A 137 21.58 7.33 -4.80
C PHE A 137 20.43 7.92 -3.98
N PRO A 138 19.26 7.26 -3.92
CA PRO A 138 18.90 6.04 -4.65
C PRO A 138 18.68 6.29 -6.16
N LEU A 139 18.68 5.23 -6.98
CA LEU A 139 18.26 5.29 -8.41
C LEU A 139 16.74 5.41 -8.53
N GLU A 140 16.24 5.87 -9.68
CA GLU A 140 14.78 5.98 -9.90
C GLU A 140 14.07 4.62 -9.81
N PRO A 141 12.79 4.58 -9.36
CA PRO A 141 12.00 3.36 -9.29
C PRO A 141 11.97 2.56 -10.61
N LYS A 142 11.91 3.27 -11.73
CA LYS A 142 11.90 2.66 -13.07
C LYS A 142 13.21 1.93 -13.36
N THR A 143 14.34 2.58 -13.12
CA THR A 143 15.68 2.00 -13.30
C THR A 143 15.86 0.72 -12.48
N TYR A 144 15.39 0.69 -11.23
CA TYR A 144 15.45 -0.54 -10.44
C TYR A 144 14.63 -1.69 -11.04
N ARG A 145 13.43 -1.42 -11.56
CA ARG A 145 12.62 -2.44 -12.25
C ARG A 145 13.28 -2.93 -13.53
N ASP A 146 13.90 -2.03 -14.28
CA ASP A 146 14.56 -2.35 -15.54
C ASP A 146 15.78 -3.26 -15.28
N ILE A 147 16.63 -2.93 -14.29
CA ILE A 147 17.76 -3.78 -13.86
C ILE A 147 17.28 -5.19 -13.46
N CYS A 148 16.24 -5.29 -12.63
CA CYS A 148 15.72 -6.59 -12.20
C CYS A 148 15.09 -7.39 -13.36
N SER A 149 14.38 -6.72 -14.28
CA SER A 149 13.75 -7.37 -15.44
C SER A 149 14.81 -7.89 -16.42
N HIS A 150 15.83 -7.08 -16.73
CA HIS A 150 16.95 -7.47 -17.57
C HIS A 150 17.78 -8.59 -16.92
N GLY A 151 18.10 -8.47 -15.63
CA GLY A 151 18.84 -9.49 -14.89
C GLY A 151 18.16 -10.87 -14.92
N MET A 152 16.84 -10.92 -14.72
CA MET A 152 16.09 -12.19 -14.88
C MET A 152 16.14 -12.74 -16.31
N GLY A 153 16.09 -11.88 -17.33
CA GLY A 153 16.23 -12.28 -18.73
C GLY A 153 17.62 -12.87 -19.03
N LEU A 154 18.67 -12.25 -18.50
CA LEU A 154 20.06 -12.72 -18.61
C LEU A 154 20.24 -14.06 -17.88
N GLN A 155 19.77 -14.17 -16.64
CA GLN A 155 19.80 -15.42 -15.87
C GLN A 155 19.11 -16.56 -16.64
N ALA A 156 17.93 -16.32 -17.20
CA ALA A 156 17.18 -17.32 -17.97
C ALA A 156 17.89 -17.75 -19.26
N THR A 157 18.72 -16.86 -19.84
CA THR A 157 19.51 -17.13 -21.04
C THR A 157 20.78 -17.92 -20.72
N LEU A 158 21.44 -17.59 -19.61
CA LEU A 158 22.70 -18.19 -19.17
C LEU A 158 22.49 -19.55 -18.47
N THR A 159 21.32 -19.79 -17.89
CA THR A 159 21.02 -21.06 -17.23
C THR A 159 20.84 -22.17 -18.27
N PRO A 160 21.67 -23.24 -18.27
CA PRO A 160 21.59 -24.28 -19.28
C PRO A 160 20.25 -25.02 -19.19
N LYS A 161 19.47 -24.97 -20.28
CA LYS A 161 18.25 -25.78 -20.44
C LYS A 161 18.67 -27.24 -20.57
N ASN A 162 18.71 -27.98 -19.46
CA ASN A 162 18.96 -29.42 -19.48
C ASN A 162 17.91 -30.11 -20.38
N ARG A 163 18.30 -30.46 -21.62
CA ARG A 163 17.43 -31.06 -22.66
C ARG A 163 17.08 -32.52 -22.41
N TYR A 164 17.51 -33.12 -21.30
CA TYR A 164 17.25 -34.52 -20.97
C TYR A 164 16.56 -34.63 -19.63
N HIS A 165 15.22 -34.56 -19.63
CA HIS A 165 14.33 -35.35 -18.77
C HIS A 165 12.88 -35.05 -19.19
N HIS A 166 12.50 -35.63 -20.32
CA HIS A 166 11.10 -35.90 -20.64
C HIS A 166 10.58 -36.91 -19.61
N THR A 167 9.75 -36.43 -18.68
CA THR A 167 8.51 -37.04 -18.19
C THR A 167 8.13 -36.41 -16.83
N LYS A 168 6.91 -35.86 -16.78
CA LYS A 168 6.15 -35.53 -15.55
C LYS A 168 6.63 -34.40 -14.62
N HIS A 169 7.31 -33.35 -15.11
CA HIS A 169 7.70 -32.19 -14.26
C HIS A 169 7.43 -30.78 -14.82
N TRP A 170 6.57 -30.64 -15.84
CA TRP A 170 6.22 -29.34 -16.44
C TRP A 170 5.60 -28.33 -15.43
N LEU A 171 5.02 -28.79 -14.32
CA LEU A 171 4.45 -27.94 -13.27
C LEU A 171 5.44 -27.59 -12.13
N ARG A 172 6.69 -28.08 -12.17
CA ARG A 172 7.66 -27.94 -11.05
C ARG A 172 9.06 -27.48 -11.45
N LYS A 173 9.38 -27.37 -12.75
CA LYS A 173 10.72 -27.01 -13.24
C LYS A 173 10.77 -25.56 -13.71
N GLY A 174 11.37 -24.69 -12.90
CA GLY A 174 11.76 -23.33 -13.32
C GLY A 174 11.98 -22.35 -12.18
N ALA A 175 11.41 -22.59 -11.00
CA ALA A 175 11.50 -21.67 -9.87
C ALA A 175 12.31 -22.34 -8.75
N GLY A 176 13.62 -22.10 -8.73
CA GLY A 176 14.54 -22.50 -7.66
C GLY A 176 14.04 -22.06 -6.27
N ASP A 177 14.71 -22.48 -5.21
CA ASP A 177 14.35 -22.02 -3.86
C ASP A 177 14.56 -20.52 -3.68
N TYR A 178 13.88 -19.89 -2.72
CA TYR A 178 14.05 -18.45 -2.43
C TYR A 178 15.53 -18.10 -2.17
N TYR A 179 16.25 -19.02 -1.53
CA TYR A 179 17.67 -18.91 -1.22
C TYR A 179 18.61 -19.55 -2.25
N THR A 180 18.10 -19.97 -3.41
CA THR A 180 18.98 -20.51 -4.46
C THR A 180 19.90 -19.40 -4.95
N LYS A 181 21.21 -19.62 -4.77
CA LYS A 181 22.25 -18.73 -5.28
C LYS A 181 22.21 -18.76 -6.82
N ASP A 182 22.30 -17.57 -7.43
CA ASP A 182 22.43 -17.48 -8.87
C ASP A 182 23.89 -17.68 -9.25
N ASP A 183 24.23 -18.88 -9.75
CA ASP A 183 25.58 -19.21 -10.19
C ASP A 183 26.02 -18.42 -11.43
N THR A 184 25.05 -17.86 -12.18
CA THR A 184 25.30 -17.02 -13.36
C THR A 184 25.55 -15.56 -13.00
N PHE A 185 25.23 -15.14 -11.77
CA PHE A 185 25.46 -13.78 -11.30
C PHE A 185 26.89 -13.60 -10.77
N LEU A 186 27.52 -12.48 -11.14
CA LEU A 186 28.80 -12.02 -10.62
C LEU A 186 28.57 -10.79 -9.75
N ASP A 187 28.81 -10.93 -8.45
CA ASP A 187 28.67 -9.85 -7.46
C ASP A 187 29.63 -8.68 -7.76
N ILE A 188 29.24 -7.47 -7.36
CA ILE A 188 29.94 -6.22 -7.75
C ILE A 188 31.39 -6.21 -7.27
N ASP A 189 31.65 -6.64 -6.03
CA ASP A 189 33.03 -6.76 -5.51
C ASP A 189 33.87 -7.72 -6.36
N ASP A 190 33.28 -8.84 -6.79
CA ASP A 190 33.97 -9.87 -7.55
C ASP A 190 34.24 -9.37 -8.98
N ALA A 191 33.29 -8.63 -9.57
CA ALA A 191 33.45 -7.96 -10.86
C ALA A 191 34.53 -6.86 -10.81
N GLU A 192 34.60 -6.08 -9.73
CA GLU A 192 35.69 -5.13 -9.50
C GLU A 192 37.04 -5.84 -9.34
N ASN A 193 37.09 -6.95 -8.61
CA ASN A 193 38.31 -7.73 -8.41
C ASN A 193 38.79 -8.42 -9.69
N ALA A 194 37.88 -8.80 -10.58
CA ALA A 194 38.18 -9.32 -11.91
C ALA A 194 38.60 -8.22 -12.91
N GLY A 195 38.53 -6.93 -12.53
CA GLY A 195 38.88 -5.80 -13.39
C GLY A 195 37.81 -5.47 -14.44
N ILE A 196 36.59 -5.99 -14.27
CA ILE A 196 35.44 -5.70 -15.15
C ILE A 196 34.83 -4.35 -14.79
N LEU A 197 34.64 -4.08 -13.49
CA LEU A 197 34.08 -2.83 -12.99
C LEU A 197 35.17 -1.93 -12.40
N PRO A 198 35.00 -0.59 -12.48
CA PRO A 198 35.99 0.35 -12.02
C PRO A 198 36.00 0.37 -10.48
N LYS A 199 37.17 0.19 -9.87
CA LYS A 199 37.31 0.39 -8.42
C LYS A 199 37.26 1.86 -8.07
N ARG A 200 36.40 2.27 -7.13
CA ARG A 200 36.48 3.63 -6.56
C ARG A 200 37.82 3.77 -5.83
N LYS A 201 38.56 4.87 -6.08
CA LYS A 201 39.77 5.21 -5.32
C LYS A 201 39.41 5.21 -3.83
N ARG A 202 39.98 4.25 -3.08
CA ARG A 202 39.70 4.01 -1.66
C ARG A 202 39.93 5.28 -0.84
N GLU A 203 38.87 6.02 -0.54
CA GLU A 203 38.78 6.60 0.81
C GLU A 203 38.71 5.40 1.77
N LYS A 204 39.50 5.43 2.85
CA LYS A 204 39.46 4.40 3.89
C LYS A 204 38.08 4.38 4.55
N LEU A 205 37.07 3.81 3.90
CA LEU A 205 35.85 3.37 4.58
C LEU A 205 36.24 2.14 5.40
N SER A 206 36.67 2.39 6.62
CA SER A 206 36.96 1.33 7.58
C SER A 206 35.66 0.61 7.96
N ASN A 207 35.64 -0.71 7.75
CA ASN A 207 34.60 -1.66 8.15
C ASN A 207 33.24 -1.51 7.45
N VAL A 208 33.20 -1.64 6.12
CA VAL A 208 31.95 -1.84 5.35
C VAL A 208 31.29 -3.15 5.78
N CYS A 209 29.96 -3.18 5.87
CA CYS A 209 29.22 -4.39 6.20
C CYS A 209 29.51 -5.52 5.18
N PRO A 210 29.57 -6.81 5.60
CA PRO A 210 29.77 -7.91 4.67
C PRO A 210 28.53 -8.17 3.81
N THR A 211 27.34 -7.98 4.39
CA THR A 211 26.05 -8.04 3.70
C THR A 211 25.12 -6.98 4.27
N SER A 212 24.27 -6.41 3.43
CA SER A 212 23.27 -5.43 3.88
C SER A 212 21.99 -5.50 3.06
N LEU A 213 20.94 -4.94 3.66
CA LEU A 213 19.66 -4.65 3.03
C LEU A 213 19.35 -3.18 3.30
N THR A 214 19.27 -2.38 2.23
CA THR A 214 18.86 -0.98 2.30
C THR A 214 17.41 -0.87 1.85
N PHE A 215 16.54 -0.35 2.71
CA PHE A 215 15.15 -0.06 2.37
C PHE A 215 15.00 1.40 1.94
N VAL A 216 14.49 1.64 0.73
CA VAL A 216 14.21 2.99 0.24
C VAL A 216 12.75 3.33 0.47
N LEU A 217 12.53 4.35 1.30
CA LEU A 217 11.26 5.02 1.45
C LEU A 217 11.04 5.90 0.21
N GLU A 218 10.19 5.41 -0.69
CA GLU A 218 9.76 6.13 -1.88
C GLU A 218 8.23 6.20 -1.94
N SER A 219 7.70 7.01 -2.85
CA SER A 219 6.26 7.29 -2.92
C SER A 219 5.76 7.35 -4.35
N ASP A 220 6.15 6.36 -5.16
CA ASP A 220 5.47 6.07 -6.42
C ASP A 220 3.98 5.80 -6.17
N GLU A 221 3.67 5.09 -5.08
CA GLU A 221 2.35 4.99 -4.47
C GLU A 221 2.29 5.80 -3.17
N ALA A 222 1.30 6.69 -3.03
CA ALA A 222 1.13 7.53 -1.83
C ALA A 222 0.56 6.76 -0.62
N SER A 223 0.85 5.48 -0.46
CA SER A 223 0.30 4.64 0.61
C SER A 223 1.26 4.51 1.79
N PHE A 224 0.97 5.20 2.90
CA PHE A 224 1.75 5.09 4.13
C PHE A 224 1.70 3.66 4.69
N GLY A 225 0.51 3.07 4.80
CA GLY A 225 0.34 1.71 5.36
C GLY A 225 1.09 0.62 4.59
N LYS A 226 1.09 0.68 3.24
CA LYS A 226 1.91 -0.26 2.44
C LYS A 226 3.40 -0.04 2.66
N THR A 227 3.83 1.21 2.77
CA THR A 227 5.22 1.56 3.09
C THR A 227 5.64 0.96 4.44
N LEU A 228 4.80 1.04 5.48
CA LEU A 228 5.06 0.41 6.77
C LEU A 228 5.19 -1.10 6.67
N LEU A 229 4.26 -1.77 5.97
CA LEU A 229 4.32 -3.23 5.79
C LEU A 229 5.60 -3.65 5.06
N HIS A 230 5.99 -2.96 3.98
CA HIS A 230 7.24 -3.25 3.28
C HIS A 230 8.47 -2.96 4.13
N LEU A 231 8.48 -1.85 4.89
CA LEU A 231 9.58 -1.48 5.78
C LEU A 231 9.77 -2.55 6.86
N TRP A 232 8.69 -2.94 7.54
CA TRP A 232 8.73 -3.94 8.61
C TRP A 232 9.11 -5.32 8.07
N MET A 233 8.59 -5.71 6.92
CA MET A 233 8.97 -6.96 6.24
C MET A 233 10.46 -6.97 5.91
N SER A 234 10.97 -5.89 5.33
CA SER A 234 12.37 -5.75 4.94
C SER A 234 13.31 -5.81 6.14
N TYR A 235 12.94 -5.17 7.25
CA TYR A 235 13.71 -5.26 8.49
C TYR A 235 13.68 -6.67 9.09
N GLY A 236 12.49 -7.28 9.17
CA GLY A 236 12.34 -8.65 9.64
C GLY A 236 13.19 -9.62 8.83
N LEU A 237 13.16 -9.49 7.49
CA LEU A 237 13.96 -10.29 6.57
C LEU A 237 15.47 -10.04 6.76
N ALA A 238 15.90 -8.78 6.85
CA ALA A 238 17.30 -8.44 7.09
C ALA A 238 17.83 -9.05 8.39
N LYS A 239 17.04 -8.98 9.47
CA LYS A 239 17.39 -9.57 10.76
C LYS A 239 17.42 -11.10 10.70
N HIS A 240 16.45 -11.71 10.01
CA HIS A 240 16.41 -13.16 9.79
C HIS A 240 17.65 -13.66 9.01
N GLU A 241 18.11 -12.89 8.01
CA GLU A 241 19.28 -13.23 7.19
C GLU A 241 20.62 -12.76 7.77
N GLY A 242 20.61 -12.05 8.90
CA GLY A 242 21.83 -11.47 9.48
C GLY A 242 22.46 -10.34 8.67
N ARG A 243 21.68 -9.67 7.81
CA ARG A 243 22.11 -8.50 7.02
C ARG A 243 22.06 -7.23 7.85
N ALA A 244 23.02 -6.33 7.64
CA ALA A 244 22.93 -4.97 8.17
C ALA A 244 21.76 -4.21 7.52
N PHE A 245 20.94 -3.50 8.29
CA PHE A 245 19.77 -2.81 7.78
C PHE A 245 19.97 -1.30 7.73
N PHE A 246 19.60 -0.67 6.61
CA PHE A 246 19.65 0.77 6.41
C PHE A 246 18.34 1.29 5.84
N ILE A 247 18.02 2.56 6.13
CA ILE A 247 16.85 3.25 5.59
C ILE A 247 17.34 4.48 4.81
N ASP A 248 16.83 4.66 3.60
CA ASP A 248 16.97 5.89 2.83
C ASP A 248 15.59 6.57 2.69
N ASP A 249 15.49 7.83 3.09
CA ASP A 249 14.26 8.63 3.05
C ASP A 249 14.40 9.88 2.17
N SER A 250 15.32 9.84 1.22
CA SER A 250 15.61 11.00 0.36
C SER A 250 14.44 11.36 -0.56
N ARG A 251 13.65 10.37 -1.00
CA ARG A 251 12.54 10.53 -1.95
C ARG A 251 11.16 10.22 -1.38
N TRP A 252 11.03 10.21 -0.07
CA TRP A 252 9.76 9.87 0.56
C TRP A 252 8.82 11.08 0.52
N ALA A 253 7.65 10.95 -0.10
CA ALA A 253 6.69 12.06 -0.23
C ALA A 253 6.12 12.50 1.12
N TRP A 254 6.26 11.67 2.14
CA TRP A 254 5.83 11.91 3.51
C TRP A 254 6.88 12.63 4.36
N GLY A 255 8.05 13.01 3.81
CA GLY A 255 9.09 13.70 4.57
C GLY A 255 10.16 12.75 5.10
N LYS A 256 10.69 13.00 6.30
CA LYS A 256 11.80 12.22 6.87
C LYS A 256 11.32 11.12 7.82
N TYR A 257 11.98 9.96 7.80
CA TYR A 257 11.70 8.87 8.74
C TYR A 257 11.86 9.34 10.19
N ALA A 258 12.92 10.12 10.44
CA ALA A 258 13.22 10.69 11.74
C ALA A 258 12.22 11.78 12.19
N SER A 259 11.31 12.24 11.34
CA SER A 259 10.21 13.14 11.74
C SER A 259 9.12 12.38 12.51
N TYR A 260 9.07 11.05 12.39
CA TYR A 260 8.00 10.21 12.95
C TYR A 260 8.50 9.21 13.98
N PHE A 261 9.64 8.58 13.68
CA PHE A 261 10.08 7.38 14.39
C PHE A 261 11.48 7.55 14.98
N ALA A 262 11.74 6.81 16.05
CA ALA A 262 13.08 6.63 16.58
C ALA A 262 13.97 5.94 15.54
N LYS A 263 15.25 6.32 15.53
CA LYS A 263 16.23 5.74 14.59
C LYS A 263 16.31 4.22 14.79
N PRO A 264 16.41 3.44 13.70
CA PRO A 264 16.55 1.99 13.80
C PRO A 264 17.84 1.60 14.53
N PRO A 265 17.92 0.38 15.09
CA PRO A 265 19.15 -0.14 15.70
C PRO A 265 20.34 -0.03 14.73
N LYS A 266 21.39 0.70 15.13
CA LYS A 266 22.53 0.99 14.25
C LYS A 266 23.43 -0.26 14.09
N PRO A 267 23.77 -0.67 12.86
CA PRO A 267 24.73 -1.75 12.65
C PRO A 267 26.14 -1.33 13.09
N LYS A 268 26.99 -2.31 13.43
CA LYS A 268 28.40 -2.11 13.85
C LYS A 268 29.35 -1.75 12.70
N CYS A 269 28.84 -1.72 11.48
CA CYS A 269 29.58 -1.52 10.24
C CYS A 269 29.02 -0.33 9.47
N SER A 270 29.81 0.17 8.53
CA SER A 270 29.46 1.29 7.66
C SER A 270 28.63 0.80 6.46
N PRO A 271 27.71 1.63 5.95
CA PRO A 271 26.95 1.29 4.74
C PRO A 271 27.90 1.08 3.55
N PRO A 272 27.56 0.16 2.63
CA PRO A 272 28.33 -0.03 1.41
C PRO A 272 28.25 1.20 0.49
N PRO A 273 29.20 1.37 -0.44
CA PRO A 273 29.10 2.37 -1.49
C PRO A 273 27.82 2.20 -2.32
N ALA A 274 27.25 3.32 -2.80
CA ALA A 274 25.99 3.29 -3.56
C ALA A 274 26.00 2.35 -4.78
N HIS A 275 27.11 2.26 -5.50
CA HIS A 275 27.25 1.41 -6.69
C HIS A 275 27.34 -0.10 -6.37
N HIS A 276 27.54 -0.46 -5.09
CA HIS A 276 27.50 -1.86 -4.65
C HIS A 276 26.09 -2.31 -4.29
N ILE A 277 25.15 -1.37 -4.09
CA ILE A 277 23.79 -1.66 -3.68
C ILE A 277 22.93 -1.94 -4.92
N VAL A 278 22.53 -3.21 -5.12
CA VAL A 278 21.83 -3.66 -6.33
C VAL A 278 20.43 -4.21 -6.03
N PRO A 279 19.45 -4.05 -6.93
CA PRO A 279 18.06 -4.47 -6.66
C PRO A 279 17.83 -5.97 -6.83
N CYS A 280 18.63 -6.63 -7.68
CA CYS A 280 18.56 -8.05 -8.00
C CYS A 280 19.97 -8.59 -8.32
N PRO A 281 20.24 -9.89 -8.11
CA PRO A 281 19.36 -10.89 -7.51
C PRO A 281 19.39 -10.83 -5.96
N HIS A 282 18.48 -11.55 -5.30
CA HIS A 282 18.43 -11.62 -3.82
C HIS A 282 19.74 -12.15 -3.19
N SER A 283 20.50 -12.95 -3.94
CA SER A 283 21.77 -13.51 -3.51
C SER A 283 22.94 -12.51 -3.49
N ALA A 284 22.76 -11.28 -3.98
CA ALA A 284 23.78 -10.23 -3.91
C ALA A 284 24.11 -9.84 -2.45
N LYS A 285 25.35 -9.39 -2.21
CA LYS A 285 25.79 -9.01 -0.86
C LYS A 285 25.04 -7.80 -0.31
N HIS A 286 24.82 -6.80 -1.15
CA HIS A 286 24.16 -5.55 -0.78
C HIS A 286 22.93 -5.36 -1.64
N ILE A 287 21.76 -5.59 -1.04
CA ILE A 287 20.48 -5.52 -1.76
C ILE A 287 19.70 -4.26 -1.40
N ILE A 288 18.92 -3.76 -2.36
CA ILE A 288 17.96 -2.68 -2.15
C ILE A 288 16.53 -3.15 -2.32
N VAL A 289 15.72 -2.81 -1.32
CA VAL A 289 14.29 -3.08 -1.33
C VAL A 289 13.55 -1.75 -1.36
N SER A 290 12.64 -1.60 -2.31
CA SER A 290 11.76 -0.45 -2.44
C SER A 290 10.39 -0.91 -2.92
N ALA A 291 9.42 0.00 -3.05
CA ALA A 291 8.12 -0.34 -3.63
C ALA A 291 8.28 -0.94 -5.06
N ALA A 292 9.25 -0.41 -5.82
CA ALA A 292 9.56 -0.88 -7.16
C ALA A 292 10.16 -2.30 -7.21
N THR A 293 10.98 -2.71 -6.24
CA THR A 293 11.67 -4.02 -6.23
C THR A 293 10.98 -5.07 -5.36
N ALA A 294 9.98 -4.66 -4.57
CA ALA A 294 9.17 -5.54 -3.73
C ALA A 294 8.61 -6.77 -4.47
N PRO A 295 8.15 -6.70 -5.75
CA PRO A 295 7.68 -7.89 -6.47
C PRO A 295 8.74 -8.98 -6.65
N TRP A 296 10.03 -8.62 -6.71
CA TRP A 296 11.14 -9.58 -6.82
C TRP A 296 11.55 -10.11 -5.44
N THR A 297 11.65 -9.21 -4.45
CA THR A 297 12.08 -9.58 -3.09
C THR A 297 11.00 -10.37 -2.34
N PHE A 298 9.74 -9.95 -2.43
CA PHE A 298 8.59 -10.54 -1.75
C PHE A 298 7.65 -11.27 -2.72
N GLY A 299 8.20 -11.77 -3.83
CA GLY A 299 7.46 -12.44 -4.90
C GLY A 299 6.99 -13.86 -4.54
N PRO A 300 6.59 -14.66 -5.55
CA PRO A 300 6.11 -16.03 -5.35
C PRO A 300 7.11 -16.96 -4.63
N LEU A 301 8.41 -16.78 -4.87
CA LEU A 301 9.46 -17.56 -4.21
C LEU A 301 9.51 -17.29 -2.71
N PHE A 302 9.45 -16.01 -2.32
CA PHE A 302 9.36 -15.60 -0.92
C PHE A 302 8.11 -16.17 -0.26
N HIS A 303 6.96 -16.06 -0.93
CA HIS A 303 5.72 -16.63 -0.41
C HIS A 303 5.84 -18.14 -0.22
N ARG A 304 6.41 -18.88 -1.16
CA ARG A 304 6.59 -20.32 -1.02
C ARG A 304 7.48 -20.68 0.19
N GLU A 305 8.53 -19.91 0.44
CA GLU A 305 9.46 -20.14 1.55
C GLU A 305 8.85 -19.80 2.92
N PHE A 306 8.19 -18.65 3.03
CA PHE A 306 7.71 -18.15 4.32
C PHE A 306 6.24 -18.46 4.62
N PHE A 307 5.46 -18.89 3.61
CA PHE A 307 4.05 -19.27 3.74
C PHE A 307 3.89 -20.79 3.78
N GLN A 308 4.49 -21.44 4.79
CA GLN A 308 4.43 -22.90 4.95
C GLN A 308 3.20 -23.37 5.76
N SER A 309 2.62 -22.51 6.60
CA SER A 309 1.44 -22.85 7.42
C SER A 309 0.40 -21.73 7.42
N ARG A 310 -0.87 -22.07 7.11
CA ARG A 310 -2.02 -21.16 7.24
C ARG A 310 -2.28 -20.71 8.68
N LYS A 311 -1.81 -21.48 9.67
CA LYS A 311 -2.02 -21.18 11.10
C LYS A 311 -0.94 -20.27 11.68
N HIS A 312 0.28 -20.36 11.15
CA HIS A 312 1.44 -19.58 11.60
C HIS A 312 2.30 -19.19 10.38
N PRO A 313 1.90 -18.14 9.64
CA PRO A 313 2.72 -17.67 8.55
C PRO A 313 3.98 -17.01 9.13
N ARG A 314 5.18 -17.52 8.81
CA ARG A 314 6.47 -16.92 9.24
C ARG A 314 6.60 -15.46 8.78
N ILE A 315 5.91 -15.13 7.70
CA ILE A 315 5.71 -13.76 7.21
C ILE A 315 5.20 -12.82 8.32
N TYR A 316 4.28 -13.29 9.17
CA TYR A 316 3.78 -12.51 10.31
C TYR A 316 4.91 -12.21 11.30
N ASP A 317 5.76 -13.18 11.61
CA ASP A 317 6.84 -13.02 12.58
C ASP A 317 7.89 -12.01 12.08
N LEU A 318 8.18 -12.00 10.76
CA LEU A 318 9.02 -10.98 10.14
C LEU A 318 8.42 -9.58 10.31
N LEU A 319 7.14 -9.42 9.98
CA LEU A 319 6.42 -8.14 10.13
C LEU A 319 6.35 -7.68 11.58
N ARG A 320 6.06 -8.59 12.51
CA ARG A 320 5.98 -8.29 13.94
C ARG A 320 7.32 -7.82 14.47
N THR A 321 8.41 -8.50 14.07
CA THR A 321 9.78 -8.10 14.40
C THR A 321 10.08 -6.69 13.87
N GLY A 322 9.69 -6.38 12.63
CA GLY A 322 9.83 -5.04 12.06
C GLY A 322 9.04 -3.97 12.82
N TYR A 323 7.77 -4.25 13.11
CA TYR A 323 6.91 -3.37 13.89
C TYR A 323 7.53 -3.03 15.26
N GLU A 324 7.89 -4.04 16.05
CA GLU A 324 8.40 -3.85 17.41
C GLU A 324 9.72 -3.08 17.48
N ASN A 325 10.53 -3.12 16.42
CA ASN A 325 11.85 -2.48 16.39
C ASN A 325 11.84 -1.10 15.70
N LEU A 326 10.85 -0.83 14.84
CA LEU A 326 10.83 0.38 14.02
C LEU A 326 9.67 1.33 14.34
N PHE A 327 8.55 0.83 14.87
CA PHE A 327 7.40 1.65 15.22
C PHE A 327 7.54 2.19 16.65
N THR A 328 8.40 3.19 16.81
CA THR A 328 8.51 3.93 18.08
C THR A 328 8.33 5.41 17.79
N LEU A 329 7.15 5.95 18.10
CA LEU A 329 6.87 7.37 17.95
C LEU A 329 7.78 8.21 18.85
N ILE A 330 8.13 9.40 18.40
CA ILE A 330 9.02 10.33 19.12
C ILE A 330 8.32 11.65 19.47
N GLY A 331 8.96 12.42 20.36
CA GLY A 331 8.54 13.77 20.69
C GLY A 331 7.15 13.85 21.31
N GLU A 332 6.43 14.92 20.99
CA GLU A 332 5.10 15.19 21.55
C GLU A 332 4.03 14.18 21.11
N ASP A 333 4.17 13.58 19.92
CA ASP A 333 3.21 12.61 19.42
C ASP A 333 3.24 11.32 20.23
N SER A 334 4.44 10.90 20.66
CA SER A 334 4.61 9.76 21.57
C SER A 334 3.93 10.00 22.92
N LEU A 335 4.14 11.20 23.49
CA LEU A 335 3.54 11.60 24.76
C LEU A 335 2.01 11.69 24.66
N TYR A 336 1.50 12.29 23.58
CA TYR A 336 0.07 12.41 23.33
C TYR A 336 -0.58 11.03 23.16
N ALA A 337 0.00 10.15 22.32
CA ALA A 337 -0.51 8.81 22.11
C ALA A 337 -0.57 8.04 23.43
N ALA A 338 0.52 8.04 24.20
CA ALA A 338 0.59 7.38 25.50
C ALA A 338 -0.48 7.90 26.48
N ALA A 339 -0.65 9.22 26.58
CA ALA A 339 -1.68 9.82 27.43
C ALA A 339 -3.11 9.47 26.98
N ARG A 340 -3.36 9.47 25.66
CA ARG A 340 -4.66 9.09 25.09
C ARG A 340 -4.97 7.62 25.36
N ILE A 341 -4.01 6.72 25.15
CA ILE A 341 -4.13 5.28 25.42
C ILE A 341 -4.39 5.04 26.91
N ALA A 342 -3.61 5.68 27.79
CA ALA A 342 -3.77 5.54 29.24
C ALA A 342 -5.16 5.95 29.70
N LYS A 343 -5.66 7.11 29.23
CA LYS A 343 -7.02 7.58 29.52
C LYS A 343 -8.08 6.58 29.07
N LEU A 344 -7.98 6.09 27.83
CA LEU A 344 -8.95 5.13 27.30
C LEU A 344 -8.96 3.83 28.12
N LYS A 345 -7.79 3.32 28.51
CA LYS A 345 -7.64 2.13 29.34
C LYS A 345 -8.17 2.33 30.77
N GLU A 346 -7.96 3.51 31.34
CA GLU A 346 -8.49 3.86 32.66
C GLU A 346 -10.02 3.94 32.63
N ASP A 347 -10.59 4.66 31.66
CA ASP A 347 -12.04 4.78 31.46
C ASP A 347 -12.69 3.40 31.23
N ALA A 348 -11.98 2.51 30.51
CA ALA A 348 -12.41 1.15 30.27
C ALA A 348 -12.38 0.30 31.54
N ALA A 349 -11.28 0.34 32.30
CA ALA A 349 -11.12 -0.42 33.53
C ALA A 349 -12.10 0.00 34.64
N MET A 350 -12.42 1.30 34.77
CA MET A 350 -13.39 1.78 35.76
C MET A 350 -14.79 1.20 35.54
N ASN A 351 -15.13 0.86 34.31
CA ASN A 351 -16.48 0.48 33.91
C ASN A 351 -16.62 -0.99 33.48
N ASP A 352 -15.52 -1.76 33.53
CA ASP A 352 -15.39 -3.12 32.98
C ASP A 352 -15.78 -3.20 31.50
N ASN A 353 -15.29 -2.22 30.72
CA ASN A 353 -15.61 -2.07 29.31
C ASN A 353 -14.49 -2.57 28.40
N MET A 354 -14.87 -3.02 27.22
CA MET A 354 -13.95 -3.32 26.13
C MET A 354 -13.73 -2.09 25.23
N ILE A 355 -12.49 -1.89 24.79
CA ILE A 355 -12.11 -0.87 23.83
C ILE A 355 -12.08 -1.50 22.44
N LEU A 356 -13.01 -1.09 21.58
CA LEU A 356 -13.08 -1.59 20.20
C LEU A 356 -12.53 -0.56 19.22
N GLY A 357 -11.45 -0.91 18.52
CA GLY A 357 -10.95 -0.12 17.42
C GLY A 357 -11.81 -0.30 16.17
N MET A 358 -12.05 0.77 15.42
CA MET A 358 -12.74 0.72 14.15
C MET A 358 -11.97 1.54 13.12
N GLN A 359 -11.56 0.90 12.03
CA GLN A 359 -10.86 1.57 10.94
C GLN A 359 -11.72 1.56 9.68
N ILE A 360 -12.15 2.74 9.24
CA ILE A 360 -12.95 2.91 8.03
C ILE A 360 -12.07 3.60 6.98
N ARG A 361 -11.96 2.97 5.81
CA ARG A 361 -11.24 3.52 4.66
C ARG A 361 -12.24 3.93 3.58
N ARG A 362 -12.19 5.18 3.14
CA ARG A 362 -12.90 5.71 1.97
C ARG A 362 -11.90 6.07 0.87
N GLY A 363 -12.12 7.14 0.12
CA GLY A 363 -11.17 7.72 -0.82
C GLY A 363 -10.92 6.88 -2.07
N ASP A 364 -9.67 6.83 -2.51
CA ASP A 364 -9.27 6.13 -3.74
C ASP A 364 -9.21 4.59 -3.64
N LEU A 365 -9.48 4.00 -2.47
CA LEU A 365 -9.43 2.55 -2.27
C LEU A 365 -10.83 1.97 -2.07
N HIS A 366 -11.09 0.86 -2.77
CA HIS A 366 -12.36 0.15 -2.70
C HIS A 366 -12.21 -1.28 -2.14
N PRO A 367 -13.29 -1.86 -1.58
CA PRO A 367 -13.32 -3.22 -1.06
C PRO A 367 -12.95 -4.29 -2.09
N LEU A 368 -12.45 -5.43 -1.61
CA LEU A 368 -12.14 -6.59 -2.46
C LEU A 368 -13.39 -7.40 -2.82
N GLU A 369 -14.45 -7.31 -2.01
CA GLU A 369 -15.73 -7.94 -2.31
C GLU A 369 -16.31 -7.37 -3.61
N PHE A 370 -16.63 -8.26 -4.55
CA PHE A 370 -17.09 -7.88 -5.89
C PHE A 370 -18.31 -6.97 -5.88
N GLN A 371 -19.26 -7.18 -4.95
CA GLN A 371 -20.47 -6.37 -4.83
C GLN A 371 -20.15 -4.90 -4.55
N TYR A 372 -19.08 -4.63 -3.80
CA TYR A 372 -18.70 -3.28 -3.37
C TYR A 372 -17.43 -2.80 -4.06
N SER A 373 -16.88 -3.52 -5.06
CA SER A 373 -15.60 -3.17 -5.68
C SER A 373 -15.59 -1.82 -6.43
N ARG A 374 -16.77 -1.22 -6.63
CA ARG A 374 -16.97 0.10 -7.25
C ARG A 374 -17.65 1.10 -6.32
N ASP A 375 -17.82 0.73 -5.06
CA ASP A 375 -18.46 1.55 -4.04
C ASP A 375 -17.68 1.36 -2.73
N TYR A 376 -18.25 1.77 -1.61
CA TYR A 376 -17.69 1.51 -0.30
C TYR A 376 -18.53 0.47 0.46
N LEU A 377 -17.91 -0.17 1.45
CA LEU A 377 -18.66 -1.02 2.37
C LEU A 377 -19.67 -0.16 3.15
N PRO A 378 -20.93 -0.64 3.31
CA PRO A 378 -21.92 -0.02 4.18
C PRO A 378 -21.37 0.15 5.59
N LEU A 379 -21.70 1.28 6.24
CA LEU A 379 -21.25 1.54 7.62
C LEU A 379 -21.89 0.55 8.60
N SER A 380 -23.07 0.03 8.26
CA SER A 380 -23.73 -1.03 9.03
C SER A 380 -22.85 -2.26 9.26
N ARG A 381 -22.03 -2.66 8.28
CA ARG A 381 -21.10 -3.79 8.42
C ARG A 381 -20.09 -3.59 9.53
N TYR A 382 -19.59 -2.35 9.68
CA TYR A 382 -18.62 -2.02 10.73
C TYR A 382 -19.28 -2.02 12.10
N GLY A 383 -20.47 -1.41 12.22
CA GLY A 383 -21.25 -1.42 13.48
C GLY A 383 -21.63 -2.83 13.92
N GLU A 384 -22.17 -3.64 13.01
CA GLU A 384 -22.50 -5.06 13.26
C GLU A 384 -21.27 -5.89 13.61
N GLY A 385 -20.14 -5.65 12.95
CA GLY A 385 -18.86 -6.28 13.27
C GLY A 385 -18.40 -5.97 14.69
N ALA A 386 -18.53 -4.72 15.12
CA ALA A 386 -18.16 -4.30 16.47
C ALA A 386 -19.03 -4.97 17.54
N LEU A 387 -20.35 -5.01 17.30
CA LEU A 387 -21.29 -5.73 18.18
C LEU A 387 -20.99 -7.23 18.23
N THR A 388 -20.60 -7.82 17.10
CA THR A 388 -20.22 -9.25 17.03
C THR A 388 -18.96 -9.54 17.85
N LEU A 389 -17.93 -8.68 17.77
CA LEU A 389 -16.73 -8.81 18.59
C LEU A 389 -17.07 -8.76 20.09
N LEU A 390 -17.90 -7.80 20.49
CA LEU A 390 -18.29 -7.62 21.89
C LEU A 390 -19.03 -8.85 22.44
N ASN A 391 -19.99 -9.38 21.68
CA ASN A 391 -20.77 -10.56 22.06
C ASN A 391 -19.89 -11.82 22.18
N THR A 392 -18.88 -11.96 21.31
CA THR A 392 -18.03 -13.15 21.27
C THR A 392 -17.08 -13.23 22.47
N HIS A 393 -16.55 -12.09 22.92
CA HIS A 393 -15.48 -12.08 23.92
C HIS A 393 -15.95 -11.83 25.36
N HIS A 394 -17.08 -11.16 25.59
CA HIS A 394 -17.50 -10.80 26.94
C HIS A 394 -18.65 -11.65 27.53
N HIS A 395 -19.21 -12.63 26.78
CA HIS A 395 -20.54 -13.18 27.10
C HIS A 395 -21.52 -12.07 27.51
N ALA A 396 -21.42 -10.92 26.81
CA ALA A 396 -21.91 -9.64 27.29
C ALA A 396 -23.41 -9.71 27.54
N THR A 397 -23.84 -9.31 28.75
CA THR A 397 -25.26 -9.04 28.97
C THR A 397 -25.62 -7.72 28.29
N THR A 398 -26.90 -7.47 28.03
CA THR A 398 -27.37 -6.23 27.39
C THR A 398 -26.94 -4.94 28.10
N LYS A 399 -26.59 -5.01 29.40
CA LYS A 399 -26.07 -3.89 30.19
C LYS A 399 -24.59 -3.59 29.93
N ASP A 400 -23.81 -4.60 29.53
CA ASP A 400 -22.37 -4.48 29.26
C ASP A 400 -22.13 -3.87 27.87
N ILE A 401 -23.06 -4.13 26.94
CA ILE A 401 -23.06 -3.56 25.59
C ILE A 401 -23.20 -2.03 25.64
N THR A 402 -24.06 -1.50 26.51
CA THR A 402 -24.33 -0.05 26.58
C THR A 402 -23.20 0.80 27.13
N LYS A 403 -22.11 0.18 27.63
CA LYS A 403 -20.99 0.91 28.24
C LYS A 403 -19.72 0.87 27.39
N SER A 404 -19.59 -0.09 26.48
CA SER A 404 -18.39 -0.22 25.65
C SER A 404 -18.24 0.92 24.65
N SER A 405 -16.99 1.26 24.31
CA SER A 405 -16.68 2.38 23.41
C SER A 405 -15.99 1.92 22.13
N ILE A 406 -16.31 2.59 21.03
CA ILE A 406 -15.64 2.43 19.74
C ILE A 406 -14.68 3.59 19.56
N ILE A 407 -13.42 3.26 19.25
CA ILE A 407 -12.39 4.20 18.89
C ILE A 407 -12.22 4.18 17.37
N LEU A 408 -12.71 5.22 16.72
CA LEU A 408 -12.81 5.34 15.27
C LEU A 408 -11.59 6.08 14.68
N ALA A 409 -10.95 5.45 13.71
CA ALA A 409 -10.03 6.07 12.77
C ALA A 409 -10.62 6.01 11.35
N SER A 410 -10.67 7.16 10.68
CA SER A 410 -11.21 7.30 9.34
C SER A 410 -10.44 8.37 8.58
N ASP A 411 -10.14 8.08 7.32
CA ASP A 411 -9.56 9.04 6.39
C ASP A 411 -10.59 10.06 5.87
N ASP A 412 -11.88 9.83 6.13
CA ASP A 412 -12.96 10.79 5.93
C ASP A 412 -13.38 11.37 7.30
N PRO A 413 -13.16 12.68 7.55
CA PRO A 413 -13.43 13.31 8.83
C PRO A 413 -14.91 13.38 9.20
N VAL A 414 -15.84 13.27 8.25
CA VAL A 414 -17.28 13.42 8.52
C VAL A 414 -17.97 12.11 8.92
N ILE A 415 -17.31 10.96 8.76
CA ILE A 415 -17.91 9.63 9.01
C ILE A 415 -18.39 9.44 10.45
N ILE A 416 -17.71 10.03 11.43
CA ILE A 416 -18.12 9.90 12.83
C ILE A 416 -19.54 10.44 13.09
N ASN A 417 -19.97 11.42 12.30
CA ASN A 417 -21.29 12.06 12.42
C ASN A 417 -22.35 11.40 11.54
N SER A 418 -22.04 10.28 10.86
CA SER A 418 -23.00 9.66 9.96
C SER A 418 -24.14 9.01 10.76
N PRO A 419 -25.41 9.24 10.37
CA PRO A 419 -26.54 8.63 11.06
C PRO A 419 -26.56 7.11 10.89
N GLU A 420 -26.08 6.59 9.75
CA GLU A 420 -25.98 5.15 9.49
C GLU A 420 -25.02 4.48 10.49
N LEU A 421 -23.84 5.07 10.74
CA LEU A 421 -22.88 4.52 11.68
C LEU A 421 -23.42 4.56 13.11
N GLN A 422 -23.96 5.71 13.52
CA GLN A 422 -24.56 5.89 14.85
C GLN A 422 -25.73 4.94 15.10
N GLN A 423 -26.55 4.68 14.10
CA GLN A 423 -27.64 3.72 14.19
C GLN A 423 -27.14 2.28 14.25
N SER A 424 -26.16 1.92 13.41
CA SER A 424 -25.62 0.56 13.34
C SER A 424 -24.86 0.12 14.60
N ALA A 425 -24.17 1.05 15.25
CA ALA A 425 -23.46 0.84 16.50
C ALA A 425 -24.28 1.35 17.70
N SER A 426 -25.62 1.35 17.59
CA SER A 426 -26.49 1.84 18.65
C SER A 426 -26.20 1.18 19.99
N GLY A 427 -26.05 2.00 21.03
CA GLY A 427 -25.65 1.57 22.37
C GLY A 427 -24.14 1.68 22.65
N LEU A 428 -23.29 1.85 21.64
CA LEU A 428 -21.85 2.07 21.82
C LEU A 428 -21.52 3.56 21.73
N THR A 429 -20.59 4.02 22.55
CA THR A 429 -20.08 5.39 22.46
C THR A 429 -18.95 5.44 21.42
N ILE A 430 -19.15 6.16 20.31
CA ILE A 430 -18.13 6.32 19.27
C ILE A 430 -17.29 7.56 19.57
N GLN A 431 -15.97 7.40 19.67
CA GLN A 431 -15.00 8.48 19.87
C GLN A 431 -13.94 8.43 18.76
N ARG A 432 -13.28 9.56 18.50
CA ARG A 432 -12.10 9.58 17.61
C ARG A 432 -10.91 8.92 18.29
N ALA A 433 -10.07 8.28 17.48
CA ALA A 433 -8.77 7.77 17.92
C ALA A 433 -7.89 8.88 18.51
N GLN A 434 -7.75 9.97 17.75
CA GLN A 434 -7.02 11.17 18.16
C GLN A 434 -7.76 12.43 17.70
N GLU A 435 -7.49 13.52 18.40
CA GLU A 435 -8.07 14.84 18.13
C GLU A 435 -6.99 15.93 17.94
N ARG A 436 -5.71 15.53 17.97
CA ARG A 436 -4.56 16.43 17.90
C ARG A 436 -4.35 17.03 16.51
N ILE A 437 -4.47 16.19 15.47
CA ILE A 437 -4.26 16.61 14.08
C ILE A 437 -5.48 16.17 13.28
N GLN A 438 -6.31 17.12 12.86
CA GLN A 438 -7.53 16.83 12.13
C GLN A 438 -7.41 17.29 10.67
N LEU A 439 -7.93 16.46 9.76
CA LEU A 439 -8.07 16.81 8.36
C LEU A 439 -9.20 17.84 8.22
N ALA A 440 -8.89 19.00 7.67
CA ALA A 440 -9.84 20.10 7.60
C ALA A 440 -10.97 19.79 6.61
N THR A 441 -12.22 20.00 7.05
CA THR A 441 -13.39 19.98 6.16
C THR A 441 -13.52 21.33 5.46
N LYS A 442 -14.12 21.34 4.28
CA LYS A 442 -14.50 22.53 3.51
C LYS A 442 -15.26 23.50 4.38
N THR A 443 -16.22 23.05 5.18
CA THR A 443 -16.98 23.93 6.08
C THR A 443 -16.08 24.60 7.13
N THR A 444 -15.10 23.89 7.67
CA THR A 444 -14.08 24.46 8.57
C THR A 444 -13.18 25.46 7.82
N LEU A 445 -12.77 25.13 6.60
CA LEU A 445 -11.93 26.01 5.76
C LEU A 445 -12.66 27.29 5.38
N ASP A 446 -13.93 27.20 4.95
CA ASP A 446 -14.77 28.33 4.57
C ASP A 446 -15.04 29.25 5.77
N GLN A 447 -15.12 28.70 6.99
CA GLN A 447 -15.24 29.49 8.22
C GLN A 447 -13.94 30.22 8.58
N GLN A 448 -12.78 29.59 8.36
CA GLN A 448 -11.49 30.16 8.75
C GLN A 448 -10.92 31.12 7.70
N ASN A 449 -11.05 30.76 6.42
CA ASN A 449 -10.56 31.49 5.26
C ASN A 449 -11.65 31.44 4.17
N PRO A 450 -12.71 32.27 4.30
CA PRO A 450 -13.76 32.32 3.30
C PRO A 450 -13.18 32.73 1.96
N VAL A 451 -13.40 31.91 0.94
CA VAL A 451 -13.14 32.29 -0.45
C VAL A 451 -14.42 32.90 -0.98
N GLU A 452 -14.36 34.14 -1.47
CA GLU A 452 -15.52 34.78 -2.08
C GLU A 452 -15.92 34.04 -3.36
N ASP A 453 -17.16 33.56 -3.40
CA ASP A 453 -17.78 33.12 -4.64
C ASP A 453 -17.93 34.33 -5.57
N LEU A 454 -16.97 34.55 -6.47
CA LEU A 454 -17.06 35.56 -7.54
C LEU A 454 -18.07 35.15 -8.64
N ARG A 455 -19.18 34.52 -8.25
CA ARG A 455 -20.26 34.17 -9.16
C ARG A 455 -21.26 35.32 -9.17
N GLU A 456 -21.18 36.17 -10.19
CA GLU A 456 -22.29 37.07 -10.48
C GLU A 456 -23.56 36.25 -10.76
N PRO A 457 -24.68 36.50 -10.05
CA PRO A 457 -25.91 35.77 -10.29
C PRO A 457 -26.38 35.97 -11.74
N GLY A 458 -26.35 34.91 -12.54
CA GLY A 458 -26.78 34.91 -13.95
C GLY A 458 -25.67 34.79 -14.99
N SER A 459 -24.39 34.68 -14.61
CA SER A 459 -23.32 34.50 -15.60
C SER A 459 -23.33 33.09 -16.24
N ALA A 460 -23.30 33.04 -17.57
CA ALA A 460 -23.25 31.80 -18.37
C ALA A 460 -21.81 31.21 -18.46
N TYR A 461 -20.80 32.01 -18.12
CA TYR A 461 -19.40 31.61 -18.16
C TYR A 461 -18.93 31.17 -16.77
N VAL A 462 -18.70 29.86 -16.62
CA VAL A 462 -18.04 29.29 -15.44
C VAL A 462 -16.53 29.50 -15.60
N LYS A 463 -16.01 30.64 -15.15
CA LYS A 463 -14.58 30.69 -14.82
C LYS A 463 -14.39 29.69 -13.68
N HIS A 464 -13.53 28.68 -13.87
CA HIS A 464 -13.16 27.82 -12.75
C HIS A 464 -12.46 28.70 -11.71
N ILE A 465 -13.16 28.97 -10.62
CA ILE A 465 -12.62 29.67 -9.46
C ILE A 465 -12.14 28.59 -8.50
N ASP A 466 -11.00 28.83 -7.88
CA ASP A 466 -10.43 27.92 -6.89
C ASP A 466 -11.29 28.00 -5.62
N GLU A 467 -12.27 27.12 -5.48
CA GLU A 467 -13.02 26.94 -4.23
C GLU A 467 -12.15 26.24 -3.18
N ASN A 468 -12.39 26.53 -1.90
CA ASN A 468 -11.86 25.70 -0.82
C ASN A 468 -12.34 24.26 -1.03
N SER A 469 -11.37 23.36 -1.07
CA SER A 469 -11.60 21.92 -1.12
C SER A 469 -11.19 21.37 0.23
N GLY A 470 -12.09 20.70 0.93
CA GLY A 470 -11.75 19.98 2.17
C GLY A 470 -11.34 18.53 1.91
N TRP A 471 -11.09 17.81 3.00
CA TRP A 471 -10.76 16.38 2.96
C TRP A 471 -12.01 15.48 2.97
N GLU A 472 -13.12 15.90 2.37
CA GLU A 472 -14.33 15.08 2.29
C GLU A 472 -14.18 13.90 1.34
N GLY A 473 -14.77 12.76 1.73
CA GLY A 473 -14.83 11.57 0.88
C GLY A 473 -13.60 10.68 0.95
N GLY A 474 -12.65 10.97 1.85
CA GLY A 474 -11.51 10.10 2.18
C GLY A 474 -10.17 10.52 1.56
N PHE A 475 -9.16 9.69 1.77
CA PHE A 475 -7.80 9.91 1.26
C PHE A 475 -7.72 9.59 -0.23
N TYR A 476 -7.28 10.56 -1.02
CA TYR A 476 -6.92 10.39 -2.43
C TYR A 476 -5.45 10.72 -2.60
N SER A 477 -4.68 9.79 -3.17
CA SER A 477 -3.26 9.96 -3.47
C SER A 477 -2.95 11.25 -4.24
N ALA A 478 -3.77 11.58 -5.24
CA ALA A 478 -3.62 12.82 -6.02
C ALA A 478 -3.78 14.08 -5.17
N LEU A 479 -4.74 14.09 -4.21
CA LEU A 479 -4.96 15.22 -3.31
C LEU A 479 -3.81 15.38 -2.31
N PHE A 480 -3.34 14.26 -1.76
CA PHE A 480 -2.16 14.25 -0.91
C PHE A 480 -0.91 14.79 -1.64
N LEU A 481 -0.70 14.35 -2.88
CA LEU A 481 0.42 14.82 -3.70
C LEU A 481 0.25 16.29 -4.14
N SER A 482 -0.97 16.84 -4.18
CA SER A 482 -1.19 18.26 -4.51
C SER A 482 -1.03 19.21 -3.32
N LEU A 483 -0.91 18.70 -2.09
CA LEU A 483 -0.76 19.52 -0.88
C LEU A 483 0.39 20.53 -0.99
N GLY A 484 0.16 21.75 -0.50
CA GLY A 484 1.13 22.85 -0.52
C GLY A 484 1.44 23.40 -1.91
N GLY A 485 0.51 23.26 -2.86
CA GLY A 485 0.65 23.84 -4.21
C GLY A 485 1.74 23.17 -5.04
N ALA A 486 2.01 21.89 -4.81
CA ALA A 486 3.08 21.12 -5.45
C ALA A 486 2.85 20.95 -6.97
N ARG A 487 3.05 22.02 -7.74
CA ARG A 487 3.65 21.89 -9.07
C ARG A 487 5.07 21.41 -8.83
N ARG A 488 5.43 20.24 -9.39
CA ARG A 488 6.84 19.87 -9.52
C ARG A 488 7.55 21.10 -10.12
N THR A 489 8.52 21.64 -9.41
CA THR A 489 9.39 22.67 -9.99
C THR A 489 10.04 22.09 -11.25
N HIS A 490 10.66 22.92 -12.09
CA HIS A 490 11.44 22.42 -13.23
C HIS A 490 12.54 21.41 -12.83
N GLU A 491 12.87 21.33 -11.53
CA GLU A 491 13.85 20.43 -10.92
C GLU A 491 13.23 19.24 -10.17
N GLY A 492 11.90 19.12 -10.12
CA GLY A 492 11.22 18.00 -9.47
C GLY A 492 11.19 18.04 -7.92
N GLU A 493 11.71 19.11 -7.30
CA GLU A 493 11.73 19.25 -5.84
C GLU A 493 10.38 19.70 -5.24
N ILE A 494 10.04 19.13 -4.09
CA ILE A 494 8.81 19.42 -3.34
C ILE A 494 9.10 20.60 -2.40
N SER A 495 8.22 21.61 -2.38
CA SER A 495 8.40 22.76 -1.49
C SER A 495 8.45 22.33 -0.01
N PRO A 496 9.26 22.97 0.85
CA PRO A 496 9.31 22.65 2.28
C PRO A 496 7.95 22.76 2.98
N GLN A 497 7.11 23.69 2.52
CA GLN A 497 5.75 23.88 3.02
C GLN A 497 4.84 22.69 2.66
N ALA A 498 4.92 22.20 1.41
CA ALA A 498 4.20 21.00 0.98
C ALA A 498 4.64 19.77 1.77
N LEU A 499 5.95 19.58 2.00
CA LEU A 499 6.47 18.50 2.83
C LEU A 499 5.92 18.59 4.26
N ARG A 500 5.92 19.77 4.88
CA ARG A 500 5.38 19.95 6.23
C ARG A 500 3.89 19.61 6.34
N LEU A 501 3.08 19.97 5.34
CA LEU A 501 1.66 19.60 5.31
C LEU A 501 1.46 18.09 5.18
N ARG A 502 2.24 17.45 4.30
CA ARG A 502 2.22 15.98 4.14
C ARG A 502 2.69 15.27 5.41
N GLU A 503 3.67 15.84 6.11
CA GLU A 503 4.15 15.34 7.39
C GLU A 503 3.03 15.35 8.46
N LEU A 504 2.21 16.39 8.52
CA LEU A 504 1.07 16.44 9.43
C LEU A 504 0.04 15.34 9.13
N VAL A 505 -0.25 15.08 7.85
CA VAL A 505 -1.15 13.97 7.46
C VAL A 505 -0.57 12.62 7.90
N GLY A 506 0.74 12.43 7.73
CA GLY A 506 1.45 11.23 8.19
C GLY A 506 1.38 11.07 9.71
N ARG A 507 1.60 12.16 10.46
CA ARG A 507 1.53 12.15 11.94
C ARG A 507 0.13 11.78 12.43
N ALA A 508 -0.91 12.37 11.84
CA ALA A 508 -2.31 12.03 12.15
C ALA A 508 -2.59 10.54 11.95
N TYR A 509 -2.15 9.99 10.81
CA TYR A 509 -2.29 8.56 10.49
C TYR A 509 -1.59 7.65 11.49
N LEU A 510 -0.39 8.02 11.95
CA LEU A 510 0.37 7.24 12.92
C LEU A 510 -0.21 7.31 14.34
N LEU A 511 -0.76 8.45 14.73
CA LEU A 511 -1.49 8.60 15.99
C LEU A 511 -2.75 7.72 16.00
N ASP A 512 -3.52 7.71 14.90
CA ASP A 512 -4.66 6.81 14.73
C ASP A 512 -4.23 5.34 14.91
N LEU A 513 -3.16 4.91 14.23
CA LEU A 513 -2.64 3.55 14.34
C LEU A 513 -2.17 3.22 15.76
N ALA A 514 -1.43 4.11 16.41
CA ALA A 514 -0.91 3.89 17.76
C ALA A 514 -2.04 3.69 18.77
N VAL A 515 -3.13 4.46 18.65
CA VAL A 515 -4.29 4.31 19.55
C VAL A 515 -5.09 3.05 19.22
N LEU A 516 -5.39 2.78 17.94
CA LEU A 516 -6.17 1.59 17.54
C LEU A 516 -5.40 0.28 17.79
N GLY A 517 -4.07 0.29 17.69
CA GLY A 517 -3.23 -0.88 17.95
C GLY A 517 -3.26 -1.36 19.40
N GLU A 518 -3.72 -0.52 20.32
CA GLU A 518 -3.85 -0.81 21.76
C GLU A 518 -5.30 -1.16 22.18
N SER A 519 -6.21 -1.30 21.21
CA SER A 519 -7.59 -1.75 21.45
C SER A 519 -7.66 -3.26 21.69
N ASP A 520 -8.70 -3.72 22.38
CA ASP A 520 -8.92 -5.15 22.67
C ASP A 520 -9.27 -5.93 21.40
N GLY A 521 -9.93 -5.29 20.44
CA GLY A 521 -10.20 -5.81 19.11
C GLY A 521 -10.36 -4.70 18.09
N VAL A 522 -10.25 -5.02 16.81
CA VAL A 522 -10.39 -4.07 15.70
C VAL A 522 -11.33 -4.61 14.64
N VAL A 523 -12.24 -3.75 14.17
CA VAL A 523 -13.07 -3.98 12.98
C VAL A 523 -12.57 -3.13 11.83
N CYS A 524 -12.25 -3.75 10.71
CA CYS A 524 -11.74 -3.04 9.54
C CYS A 524 -11.92 -3.83 8.24
N ALA A 525 -11.60 -3.22 7.10
CA ALA A 525 -11.64 -3.88 5.80
C ALA A 525 -10.21 -4.22 5.30
N VAL A 526 -9.93 -5.49 5.01
CA VAL A 526 -8.57 -5.98 4.67
C VAL A 526 -8.00 -5.38 3.38
N SER A 527 -8.85 -4.88 2.48
CA SER A 527 -8.45 -4.05 1.33
C SER A 527 -7.49 -2.93 1.75
N SER A 528 -7.80 -2.27 2.87
CA SER A 528 -6.95 -1.24 3.48
C SER A 528 -5.64 -1.80 4.03
N ALA A 529 -4.51 -1.20 3.64
CA ALA A 529 -3.23 -1.51 4.25
C ALA A 529 -3.22 -1.18 5.76
N THR A 530 -4.00 -0.18 6.19
CA THR A 530 -4.17 0.16 7.61
C THR A 530 -4.78 -1.00 8.39
N CYS A 531 -5.80 -1.66 7.84
CA CYS A 531 -6.41 -2.83 8.46
C CYS A 531 -5.40 -3.97 8.62
N ARG A 532 -4.56 -4.20 7.60
CA ARG A 532 -3.49 -5.21 7.64
C ARG A 532 -2.40 -4.87 8.66
N VAL A 533 -2.00 -3.59 8.73
CA VAL A 533 -1.07 -3.07 9.75
C VAL A 533 -1.62 -3.31 11.16
N LEU A 534 -2.90 -2.99 11.42
CA LEU A 534 -3.52 -3.22 12.73
C LEU A 534 -3.50 -4.71 13.13
N GLY A 535 -3.63 -5.63 12.18
CA GLY A 535 -3.47 -7.06 12.45
C GLY A 535 -2.05 -7.45 12.92
N VAL A 536 -1.01 -6.72 12.48
CA VAL A 536 0.36 -6.89 13.00
C VAL A 536 0.48 -6.28 14.40
N MET A 537 -0.11 -5.09 14.63
CA MET A 537 -0.02 -4.35 15.89
C MET A 537 -0.72 -5.08 17.04
N LEU A 538 -1.90 -5.65 16.81
CA LEU A 538 -2.68 -6.38 17.81
C LEU A 538 -2.04 -7.70 18.27
N GLY A 539 -1.08 -8.23 17.51
CA GLY A 539 -0.43 -9.51 17.83
C GLY A 539 -1.13 -10.73 17.22
N GLN A 540 -0.39 -11.83 17.15
CA GLN A 540 -0.84 -13.05 16.45
C GLN A 540 -2.05 -13.67 17.15
N ASP A 541 -2.13 -13.54 18.47
CA ASP A 541 -3.23 -14.12 19.26
C ASP A 541 -4.54 -13.41 18.95
N ALA A 542 -4.52 -12.10 18.69
CA ALA A 542 -5.70 -11.37 18.22
C ALA A 542 -6.22 -11.89 16.88
N LEU A 543 -5.33 -12.34 15.99
CA LEU A 543 -5.72 -12.95 14.71
C LEU A 543 -6.36 -14.33 14.93
N LYS A 544 -5.80 -15.15 15.84
CA LYS A 544 -6.32 -16.50 16.15
C LYS A 544 -7.67 -16.45 16.85
N GLU A 545 -7.80 -15.53 17.80
CA GLU A 545 -9.00 -15.30 18.62
C GLU A 545 -10.07 -14.51 17.88
N ARG A 546 -9.81 -14.10 16.63
CA ARG A 546 -10.71 -13.28 15.80
C ARG A 546 -11.04 -11.90 16.40
N ARG A 547 -10.16 -11.37 17.25
CA ARG A 547 -10.21 -9.98 17.73
C ARG A 547 -9.86 -8.97 16.64
N TRP A 548 -9.16 -9.40 15.59
CA TRP A 548 -9.07 -8.67 14.33
C TRP A 548 -10.17 -9.17 13.38
N MET A 549 -11.14 -8.32 13.05
CA MET A 549 -12.31 -8.66 12.25
C MET A 549 -12.30 -7.95 10.90
N ASN A 550 -12.22 -8.74 9.84
CA ASN A 550 -12.36 -8.28 8.46
C ASN A 550 -13.84 -8.23 8.04
N VAL A 551 -14.36 -7.05 7.72
CA VAL A 551 -15.75 -6.84 7.24
C VAL A 551 -15.88 -6.68 5.72
N ASP A 552 -14.79 -6.91 4.98
CA ASP A 552 -14.77 -7.00 3.51
C ASP A 552 -15.20 -8.42 3.09
N ASP A 553 -14.49 -9.08 2.18
CA ASP A 553 -14.83 -10.42 1.67
C ASP A 553 -14.61 -11.61 2.65
N GLY A 554 -14.50 -11.34 3.96
CA GLY A 554 -14.41 -12.36 5.02
C GLY A 554 -13.13 -13.21 5.02
N ARG A 555 -12.12 -12.88 4.21
CA ARG A 555 -10.85 -13.61 4.20
C ARG A 555 -10.06 -13.42 5.50
N ALA A 556 -9.18 -14.39 5.78
CA ALA A 556 -8.20 -14.30 6.85
C ALA A 556 -7.15 -13.20 6.57
N TRP A 557 -6.45 -12.79 7.63
CA TRP A 557 -5.40 -11.79 7.52
C TRP A 557 -4.29 -12.22 6.55
N SER A 558 -3.89 -11.30 5.67
CA SER A 558 -2.71 -11.43 4.80
C SER A 558 -2.00 -10.09 4.71
N TRP A 559 -0.68 -10.12 4.55
CA TRP A 559 0.12 -8.89 4.55
C TRP A 559 -0.04 -8.08 3.26
N ASP A 560 -0.26 -8.73 2.12
CA ASP A 560 -0.35 -8.11 0.80
C ASP A 560 -1.79 -7.88 0.33
N GLY A 561 -2.77 -8.33 1.12
CA GLY A 561 -4.19 -8.26 0.77
C GLY A 561 -4.62 -9.27 -0.29
N ARG A 562 -3.76 -10.24 -0.65
CA ARG A 562 -4.10 -11.34 -1.56
C ARG A 562 -4.65 -12.55 -0.79
N LYS A 563 -5.24 -13.51 -1.50
CA LYS A 563 -5.85 -14.73 -0.93
C LYS A 563 -4.82 -15.85 -0.75
#